data_AF-A0A6G3YTH4-F1
#
_entry.id   AF-A0A6G3YTH4-F1
#
_cell.length_a   1.000
_cell.length_b   1.000
_cell.length_c   1.000
_cell.angle_alpha   90.00
_cell.angle_beta   90.00
_cell.angle_gamma   90.00
#
_symmetry.space_group_name_H-M   'P 1'
#
loop_
_entity.id
_entity.type
_entity.pdbx_description
1 polymer ?
#
loop_
_entity_poly.entity_id
_entity_poly.type
_entity_poly.pdbx_seq_one_letter_code
_entity_poly.pdbx_strand_id
1 'polypeptide(L)'
;CLAILRRLAMQGGIKLVAIPKTIDNDLGSTERAIGFDTAVNIATEALDRLHFTAASHSRVMILEVMGRDAGHIAISAGIAGGADIILIPEISYSLDAICKHINLLQTQGRSYATMVVAEAVCNEDGEKVTRNHALSQCRLGGISQYLADHISATTGAETRVTVLGHLQRGGMPSPLDRLTATAFGVAATDLIAEGRFDRMVSWQNRRIVDVPIESAIAHYQAVDPHGTLVRTARAMGICLGDPNKVPVGV
;
A
#
# COMPACT_ATOMS: atom_id res chain seq x y z
N CYS A 1 1.14 -16.19 8.38
CA CYS A 1 2.25 -16.85 9.12
C CYS A 1 2.02 -16.93 10.63
N LEU A 2 1.65 -15.83 11.31
CA LEU A 2 1.50 -15.81 12.77
C LEU A 2 0.49 -16.84 13.31
N ALA A 3 -0.63 -17.07 12.61
CA ALA A 3 -1.61 -18.10 12.97
C ALA A 3 -1.01 -19.52 13.03
N ILE A 4 -0.14 -19.87 12.06
CA ILE A 4 0.52 -21.17 12.00
C ILE A 4 1.51 -21.31 13.16
N LEU A 5 2.30 -20.26 13.42
CA LEU A 5 3.27 -20.25 14.52
C LEU A 5 2.58 -20.39 15.88
N ARG A 6 1.47 -19.65 16.11
CA ARG A 6 0.68 -19.77 17.34
C ARG A 6 0.16 -21.21 17.52
N ARG A 7 -0.42 -21.80 16.48
CA ARG A 7 -0.92 -23.19 16.53
C ARG A 7 0.17 -24.18 16.92
N LEU A 8 1.34 -24.09 16.29
CA LEU A 8 2.48 -24.96 16.60
C LEU A 8 3.01 -24.73 18.02
N ALA A 9 3.06 -23.47 18.47
CA ALA A 9 3.49 -23.14 19.82
C ALA A 9 2.55 -23.73 20.88
N MET A 10 1.23 -23.63 20.67
CA MET A 10 0.24 -24.26 21.57
C MET A 10 0.37 -25.78 21.60
N GLN A 11 0.54 -26.43 20.45
CA GLN A 11 0.73 -27.88 20.36
C GLN A 11 2.02 -28.36 21.04
N GLY A 12 3.08 -27.57 20.96
CA GLY A 12 4.38 -27.89 21.54
C GLY A 12 4.61 -27.38 22.97
N GLY A 13 3.63 -26.71 23.60
CA GLY A 13 3.82 -26.07 24.90
C GLY A 13 4.89 -24.97 24.89
N ILE A 14 5.14 -24.34 23.73
CA ILE A 14 6.16 -23.32 23.55
C ILE A 14 5.60 -21.97 23.99
N LYS A 15 6.32 -21.33 24.91
CA LYS A 15 6.08 -19.96 25.36
C LYS A 15 6.38 -18.97 24.23
N LEU A 16 5.37 -18.25 23.76
CA LEU A 16 5.45 -17.37 22.58
C LEU A 16 5.02 -15.94 22.91
N VAL A 17 5.82 -14.96 22.47
CA VAL A 17 5.44 -13.55 22.34
C VAL A 17 5.72 -13.12 20.90
N ALA A 18 4.80 -12.38 20.30
CA ALA A 18 4.87 -11.98 18.89
C ALA A 18 5.19 -10.49 18.72
N ILE A 19 5.96 -10.19 17.68
CA ILE A 19 6.24 -8.81 17.23
C ILE A 19 5.70 -8.65 15.80
N PRO A 20 4.88 -7.64 15.51
CA PRO A 20 4.26 -7.48 14.20
C PRO A 20 5.28 -6.97 13.17
N LYS A 21 5.65 -7.83 12.22
CA LYS A 21 6.55 -7.51 11.10
C LYS A 21 5.84 -7.78 9.78
N THR A 22 5.51 -6.72 9.06
CA THR A 22 4.94 -6.77 7.71
C THR A 22 5.10 -5.39 7.08
N ILE A 23 5.37 -5.34 5.77
CA ILE A 23 5.33 -4.06 5.05
C ILE A 23 3.90 -3.70 4.64
N ASP A 24 2.98 -4.66 4.64
CA ASP A 24 1.62 -4.48 4.12
C ASP A 24 0.72 -3.71 5.11
N ASN A 25 1.15 -3.58 6.38
CA ASN A 25 0.43 -2.96 7.50
C ASN A 25 -1.02 -3.46 7.70
N ASP A 26 -1.20 -4.75 7.46
CA ASP A 26 -2.49 -5.43 7.32
C ASP A 26 -2.89 -6.26 8.53
N LEU A 27 -2.11 -6.19 9.61
CA LEU A 27 -2.35 -6.95 10.83
C LEU A 27 -3.30 -6.20 11.75
N GLY A 28 -4.36 -6.88 12.19
CA GLY A 28 -5.32 -6.32 13.13
C GLY A 28 -4.70 -5.96 14.48
N SER A 29 -5.39 -5.09 15.21
CA SER A 29 -5.04 -4.69 16.57
C SER A 29 -3.69 -3.97 16.70
N THR A 30 -3.11 -3.42 15.63
CA THR A 30 -1.94 -2.51 15.70
C THR A 30 -2.09 -1.40 14.66
N GLU A 31 -1.70 -0.17 15.03
CA GLU A 31 -1.67 0.95 14.08
C GLU A 31 -0.48 0.85 13.12
N ARG A 32 0.59 0.19 13.55
CA ARG A 32 1.87 0.10 12.83
C ARG A 32 2.53 -1.26 12.97
N ALA A 33 3.06 -1.76 11.86
CA ALA A 33 3.93 -2.92 11.80
C ALA A 33 5.36 -2.52 11.38
N ILE A 34 6.35 -3.29 11.84
CA ILE A 34 7.76 -3.03 11.49
C ILE A 34 7.96 -3.26 9.99
N GLY A 35 8.49 -2.24 9.32
CA GLY A 35 8.86 -2.24 7.91
C GLY A 35 7.90 -1.47 7.02
N PHE A 36 6.70 -1.15 7.51
CA PHE A 36 5.71 -0.40 6.73
C PHE A 36 6.19 1.00 6.38
N ASP A 37 6.73 1.74 7.36
CA ASP A 37 7.18 3.12 7.15
C ASP A 37 8.35 3.17 6.17
N THR A 38 9.28 2.21 6.25
CA THR A 38 10.38 2.07 5.30
C THR A 38 9.87 1.80 3.88
N ALA A 39 8.88 0.91 3.71
CA ALA A 39 8.30 0.62 2.40
C ALA A 39 7.59 1.84 1.81
N VAL A 40 6.85 2.60 2.64
CA VAL A 40 6.23 3.88 2.23
C VAL A 40 7.27 4.89 1.80
N ASN A 41 8.38 5.04 2.55
CA ASN A 41 9.47 5.95 2.18
C ASN A 41 10.09 5.60 0.82
N ILE A 42 10.35 4.31 0.57
CA ILE A 42 10.91 3.84 -0.71
C ILE A 42 9.94 4.11 -1.86
N ALA A 43 8.64 3.84 -1.66
CA ALA A 43 7.62 4.12 -2.66
C ALA A 43 7.47 5.63 -2.94
N THR A 44 7.54 6.45 -1.89
CA THR A 44 7.49 7.91 -1.99
C THR A 44 8.70 8.44 -2.76
N GLU A 45 9.92 8.00 -2.42
CA GLU A 45 11.13 8.41 -3.12
C GLU A 45 11.11 8.02 -4.60
N ALA A 46 10.58 6.83 -4.91
CA ALA A 46 10.42 6.39 -6.29
C ALA A 46 9.42 7.28 -7.05
N LEU A 47 8.30 7.65 -6.42
CA LEU A 47 7.31 8.55 -7.00
C LEU A 47 7.90 9.95 -7.26
N ASP A 48 8.65 10.50 -6.30
CA ASP A 48 9.31 11.80 -6.43
C ASP A 48 10.28 11.82 -7.63
N ARG A 49 11.06 10.74 -7.79
CA ARG A 49 11.98 10.59 -8.94
C ARG A 49 11.22 10.52 -10.26
N LEU A 50 10.06 9.85 -10.29
CA LEU A 50 9.21 9.77 -11.48
C LEU A 50 8.57 11.12 -11.83
N HIS A 51 8.23 11.95 -10.84
CA HIS A 51 7.60 13.25 -11.05
C HIS A 51 8.39 14.15 -12.01
N PHE A 52 9.70 14.27 -11.80
CA PHE A 52 10.57 15.07 -12.68
C PHE A 52 10.66 14.53 -14.11
N THR A 53 10.66 13.20 -14.25
CA THR A 53 10.69 12.54 -15.56
C THR A 53 9.35 12.66 -16.30
N ALA A 54 8.23 12.65 -15.57
CA ALA A 54 6.90 12.85 -16.10
C ALA A 54 6.78 14.25 -16.70
N ALA A 55 7.19 15.26 -15.92
CA ALA A 55 7.14 16.67 -16.31
C ALA A 55 8.01 16.98 -17.54
N SER A 56 9.22 16.43 -17.60
CA SER A 56 10.16 16.71 -18.70
C SER A 56 9.71 16.15 -20.05
N HIS A 57 8.86 15.11 -20.05
CA HIS A 57 8.45 14.40 -21.27
C HIS A 57 6.94 14.44 -21.53
N SER A 58 6.15 15.15 -20.71
CA SER A 58 4.68 15.19 -20.82
C SER A 58 4.06 13.79 -20.83
N ARG A 59 4.39 13.00 -19.80
CA ARG A 59 4.02 11.57 -19.69
C ARG A 59 3.11 11.28 -18.51
N VAL A 60 2.35 10.21 -18.64
CA VAL A 60 1.70 9.57 -17.49
C VAL A 60 2.67 8.53 -16.92
N MET A 61 3.05 8.66 -15.65
CA MET A 61 3.94 7.72 -14.96
C MET A 61 3.14 6.89 -13.96
N ILE A 62 3.13 5.58 -14.13
CA ILE A 62 2.50 4.63 -13.22
C ILE A 62 3.56 3.97 -12.35
N LEU A 63 3.40 4.04 -11.03
CA LEU A 63 4.21 3.36 -10.04
C LEU A 63 3.41 2.23 -9.40
N GLU A 64 3.77 0.98 -9.71
CA GLU A 64 3.18 -0.20 -9.06
C GLU A 64 3.90 -0.49 -7.74
N VAL A 65 3.13 -0.51 -6.65
CA VAL A 65 3.61 -0.74 -5.29
C VAL A 65 3.09 -2.07 -4.72
N MET A 66 3.82 -2.62 -3.76
CA MET A 66 3.40 -3.82 -3.04
C MET A 66 2.27 -3.47 -2.06
N GLY A 67 1.68 -4.51 -1.49
CA GLY A 67 0.63 -4.40 -0.48
C GLY A 67 -0.15 -5.69 -0.26
N ARG A 68 0.21 -6.74 -1.03
CA ARG A 68 -0.39 -8.07 -1.05
C ARG A 68 -1.88 -8.07 -1.38
N ASP A 69 -2.71 -7.66 -0.42
CA ASP A 69 -4.17 -7.62 -0.51
C ASP A 69 -4.75 -6.26 -0.02
N ALA A 70 -3.92 -5.32 0.45
CA ALA A 70 -4.35 -4.01 0.96
C ALA A 70 -3.63 -2.83 0.28
N GLY A 71 -4.30 -1.68 0.29
CA GLY A 71 -3.82 -0.43 -0.32
C GLY A 71 -2.98 0.48 0.57
N HIS A 72 -2.55 0.05 1.77
CA HIS A 72 -1.92 0.93 2.76
C HIS A 72 -0.66 1.65 2.25
N ILE A 73 0.20 0.94 1.52
CA ILE A 73 1.42 1.54 0.93
C ILE A 73 1.03 2.54 -0.16
N ALA A 74 0.12 2.15 -1.07
CA ALA A 74 -0.30 2.98 -2.20
C ALA A 74 -0.94 4.30 -1.75
N ILE A 75 -1.87 4.26 -0.79
CA ILE A 75 -2.52 5.48 -0.29
C ILE A 75 -1.55 6.37 0.47
N SER A 76 -0.66 5.80 1.29
CA SER A 76 0.29 6.57 2.08
C SER A 76 1.36 7.21 1.21
N ALA A 77 2.00 6.43 0.33
CA ALA A 77 3.05 6.91 -0.56
C ALA A 77 2.50 7.86 -1.64
N GLY A 78 1.30 7.59 -2.16
CA GLY A 78 0.65 8.45 -3.14
C GLY A 78 0.30 9.83 -2.57
N ILE A 79 -0.21 9.91 -1.33
CA ILE A 79 -0.43 11.20 -0.67
C ILE A 79 0.90 11.89 -0.40
N ALA A 80 1.88 11.17 0.16
CA ALA A 80 3.17 11.74 0.56
C ALA A 80 3.99 12.28 -0.62
N GLY A 81 4.01 11.56 -1.76
CA GLY A 81 4.74 11.96 -2.96
C GLY A 81 3.90 12.71 -4.00
N GLY A 82 2.69 13.15 -3.63
CA GLY A 82 1.86 14.02 -4.48
C GLY A 82 1.42 13.35 -5.78
N ALA A 83 0.93 12.12 -5.72
CA ALA A 83 0.32 11.43 -6.85
C ALA A 83 -0.97 12.14 -7.28
N ASP A 84 -1.19 12.23 -8.59
CA ASP A 84 -2.46 12.74 -9.14
C ASP A 84 -3.56 11.68 -9.04
N ILE A 85 -3.20 10.40 -9.18
CA ILE A 85 -4.12 9.27 -9.13
C ILE A 85 -3.57 8.19 -8.19
N ILE A 86 -4.42 7.63 -7.33
CA ILE A 86 -4.07 6.49 -6.45
C ILE A 86 -5.13 5.41 -6.58
N LEU A 87 -4.74 4.20 -6.95
CA LEU A 87 -5.63 3.05 -7.02
C LEU A 87 -5.29 2.03 -5.93
N ILE A 88 -6.31 1.66 -5.16
CA ILE A 88 -6.22 0.69 -4.06
C ILE A 88 -7.30 -0.39 -4.23
N PRO A 89 -7.07 -1.65 -3.78
CA PRO A 89 -8.04 -2.74 -3.96
C PRO A 89 -9.36 -2.50 -3.22
N GLU A 90 -9.38 -1.64 -2.20
CA GLU A 90 -10.56 -1.34 -1.40
C GLU A 90 -11.55 -0.37 -2.08
N ILE A 91 -11.18 0.24 -3.22
CA ILE A 91 -12.02 1.19 -3.95
C ILE A 91 -12.12 0.74 -5.42
N SER A 92 -13.34 0.49 -5.89
CA SER A 92 -13.59 0.23 -7.30
C SER A 92 -13.27 1.46 -8.15
N TYR A 93 -12.61 1.24 -9.28
CA TYR A 93 -12.26 2.30 -10.22
C TYR A 93 -12.98 2.12 -11.56
N SER A 94 -12.97 3.18 -12.36
CA SER A 94 -13.31 3.12 -13.79
C SER A 94 -12.21 3.77 -14.63
N LEU A 95 -11.87 3.12 -15.76
CA LEU A 95 -10.93 3.67 -16.73
C LEU A 95 -11.37 5.03 -17.28
N ASP A 96 -12.67 5.23 -17.46
CA ASP A 96 -13.23 6.52 -17.91
C ASP A 96 -12.98 7.63 -16.90
N ALA A 97 -13.16 7.35 -15.60
CA ALA A 97 -12.89 8.33 -14.53
C ALA A 97 -11.41 8.73 -14.48
N ILE A 98 -10.51 7.75 -14.65
CA ILE A 98 -9.06 7.97 -14.72
C ILE A 98 -8.71 8.83 -15.94
N CYS A 99 -9.19 8.47 -17.13
CA CYS A 99 -8.92 9.21 -18.37
C CYS A 99 -9.48 10.63 -18.33
N LYS A 100 -10.68 10.82 -17.77
CA LYS A 100 -11.27 12.15 -17.56
C LYS A 100 -10.40 13.01 -16.64
N HIS A 101 -9.86 12.44 -15.56
CA HIS A 101 -8.97 13.15 -14.66
C HIS A 101 -7.67 13.56 -15.35
N ILE A 102 -7.05 12.67 -16.14
CA ILE A 102 -5.84 12.98 -16.91
C ILE A 102 -6.12 14.11 -17.92
N ASN A 103 -7.22 14.04 -18.65
CA ASN A 103 -7.61 15.09 -19.58
C ASN A 103 -7.89 16.43 -18.87
N LEU A 104 -8.48 16.41 -17.68
CA LEU A 104 -8.68 17.61 -16.86
C LEU A 104 -7.33 18.26 -16.52
N LEU A 105 -6.34 17.49 -16.06
CA LEU A 105 -5.00 18.00 -15.78
C LEU A 105 -4.36 18.64 -17.02
N GLN A 106 -4.51 18.01 -18.20
CA GLN A 106 -4.04 18.57 -19.46
C GLN A 106 -4.72 19.91 -19.80
N THR A 107 -6.03 20.02 -19.61
CA THR A 107 -6.76 21.29 -19.83
C THR A 107 -6.34 22.40 -18.86
N GLN A 108 -5.85 22.04 -17.67
CA GLN A 108 -5.29 22.97 -16.67
C GLN A 108 -3.83 23.34 -16.95
N GLY A 109 -3.25 22.87 -18.06
CA GLY A 109 -1.88 23.16 -18.46
C GLY A 109 -0.82 22.24 -17.85
N ARG A 110 -1.21 21.18 -17.12
CA ARG A 110 -0.31 20.13 -16.66
C ARG A 110 -0.27 19.01 -17.69
N SER A 111 0.82 18.95 -18.47
CA SER A 111 0.99 17.98 -19.55
C SER A 111 1.42 16.57 -19.09
N TYR A 112 1.49 16.33 -17.78
CA TYR A 112 1.94 15.07 -17.19
C TYR A 112 1.06 14.71 -15.99
N ALA A 113 1.05 13.42 -15.64
CA ALA A 113 0.37 12.93 -14.44
C ALA A 113 1.17 11.79 -13.80
N THR A 114 1.08 11.66 -12.48
CA THR A 114 1.64 10.52 -11.75
C THR A 114 0.53 9.69 -11.11
N MET A 115 0.68 8.37 -11.18
CA MET A 115 -0.28 7.42 -10.64
C MET A 115 0.43 6.37 -9.78
N VAL A 116 -0.13 6.07 -8.60
CA VAL A 116 0.31 4.96 -7.75
C VAL A 116 -0.75 3.88 -7.76
N VAL A 117 -0.34 2.62 -7.97
CA VAL A 117 -1.26 1.47 -8.09
C VAL A 117 -0.79 0.36 -7.16
N ALA A 118 -1.64 -0.10 -6.25
CA ALA A 118 -1.35 -1.28 -5.46
C ALA A 118 -1.40 -2.55 -6.33
N GLU A 119 -0.46 -3.49 -6.12
CA GLU A 119 -0.37 -4.76 -6.86
C GLU A 119 -1.65 -5.64 -6.79
N ALA A 120 -2.48 -5.40 -5.77
CA ALA A 120 -3.71 -6.12 -5.51
C ALA A 120 -4.93 -5.59 -6.30
N VAL A 121 -4.79 -4.45 -7.00
CA VAL A 121 -5.87 -3.88 -7.82
C VAL A 121 -6.22 -4.85 -8.97
N CYS A 122 -7.50 -5.18 -9.10
CA CYS A 122 -8.02 -6.04 -10.17
C CYS A 122 -8.38 -5.23 -11.42
N ASN A 123 -8.76 -5.89 -12.52
CA ASN A 123 -9.42 -5.21 -13.64
C ASN A 123 -10.85 -4.73 -13.25
N GLU A 124 -11.54 -4.03 -14.16
CA GLU A 124 -12.92 -3.56 -13.94
C GLU A 124 -13.92 -4.71 -13.66
N ASP A 125 -13.62 -5.93 -14.12
CA ASP A 125 -14.43 -7.14 -13.88
C ASP A 125 -14.13 -7.81 -12.52
N GLY A 126 -13.20 -7.28 -11.74
CA GLY A 126 -12.79 -7.83 -10.44
C GLY A 126 -11.82 -9.02 -10.53
N GLU A 127 -11.34 -9.34 -11.73
CA GLU A 127 -10.39 -10.41 -11.99
C GLU A 127 -8.93 -9.94 -11.77
N LYS A 128 -8.12 -10.82 -11.18
CA LYS A 128 -6.69 -10.59 -11.02
C LYS A 128 -6.02 -10.66 -12.38
N VAL A 129 -5.42 -9.55 -12.82
CA VAL A 129 -4.63 -9.52 -14.05
C VAL A 129 -3.32 -10.26 -13.81
N THR A 130 -3.18 -11.45 -14.39
CA THR A 130 -1.95 -12.25 -14.34
C THR A 130 -1.24 -12.26 -15.69
N ARG A 131 0.08 -12.05 -15.68
CA ARG A 131 0.91 -12.36 -16.85
C ARG A 131 1.12 -13.88 -16.96
N ASN A 132 0.64 -14.47 -18.05
CA ASN A 132 1.02 -15.83 -18.43
C ASN A 132 2.49 -15.85 -18.85
N HIS A 133 3.38 -16.31 -17.97
CA HIS A 133 4.69 -16.83 -18.37
C HIS A 133 4.65 -18.36 -18.33
N ALA A 134 5.24 -18.98 -19.35
CA ALA A 134 5.14 -20.40 -19.73
C ALA A 134 5.61 -21.47 -18.70
N LEU A 135 5.76 -21.14 -17.41
CA LEU A 135 6.22 -22.07 -16.37
C LEU A 135 5.46 -21.84 -15.04
N SER A 136 4.37 -22.59 -14.88
CA SER A 136 3.74 -23.09 -13.62
C SER A 136 3.58 -22.19 -12.37
N GLN A 137 3.70 -20.87 -12.48
CA GLN A 137 3.31 -19.95 -11.40
C GLN A 137 2.50 -18.77 -11.97
N CYS A 138 1.23 -18.68 -11.60
CA CYS A 138 0.43 -17.47 -11.78
C CYS A 138 1.08 -16.35 -10.94
N ARG A 139 1.84 -15.47 -11.58
CA ARG A 139 2.34 -14.26 -10.91
C ARG A 139 1.27 -13.19 -11.03
N LEU A 140 0.81 -12.70 -9.87
CA LEU A 140 0.21 -11.38 -9.75
C LEU A 140 1.17 -10.37 -10.39
N GLY A 141 0.64 -9.53 -11.28
CA GLY A 141 1.43 -8.53 -11.98
C GLY A 141 0.91 -8.33 -13.40
N GLY A 142 0.74 -7.06 -13.78
CA GLY A 142 0.23 -6.69 -15.10
C GLY A 142 -0.89 -5.67 -15.06
N ILE A 143 -1.50 -5.40 -13.90
CA ILE A 143 -2.55 -4.38 -13.78
C ILE A 143 -2.06 -3.01 -14.25
N SER A 144 -0.84 -2.62 -13.86
CA SER A 144 -0.29 -1.33 -14.28
C SER A 144 -0.04 -1.25 -15.78
N GLN A 145 0.32 -2.37 -16.43
CA GLN A 145 0.46 -2.41 -17.89
C GLN A 145 -0.90 -2.35 -18.58
N TYR A 146 -1.89 -3.09 -18.07
CA TYR A 146 -3.28 -3.02 -18.54
C TYR A 146 -3.79 -1.57 -18.49
N LEU A 147 -3.61 -0.89 -17.35
CA LEU A 147 -3.97 0.52 -17.19
C LEU A 147 -3.21 1.42 -18.17
N ALA A 148 -1.89 1.22 -18.33
CA ALA A 148 -1.07 2.02 -19.25
C ALA A 148 -1.55 1.93 -20.71
N ASP A 149 -1.88 0.72 -21.16
CA ASP A 149 -2.31 0.48 -22.54
C ASP A 149 -3.67 1.15 -22.80
N HIS A 150 -4.61 1.06 -21.86
CA HIS A 150 -5.92 1.71 -21.96
C HIS A 150 -5.81 3.24 -21.90
N ILE A 151 -5.06 3.77 -20.93
CA ILE A 151 -4.84 5.22 -20.80
C ILE A 151 -4.20 5.79 -22.07
N SER A 152 -3.17 5.13 -22.60
CA SER A 152 -2.49 5.58 -23.82
C SER A 152 -3.42 5.54 -25.03
N ALA A 153 -4.24 4.49 -25.16
CA ALA A 153 -5.20 4.36 -26.27
C ALA A 153 -6.32 5.42 -26.21
N THR A 154 -6.80 5.76 -25.02
CA THR A 154 -7.92 6.70 -24.85
C THR A 154 -7.49 8.16 -24.83
N THR A 155 -6.37 8.48 -24.17
CA THR A 155 -5.92 9.88 -23.98
C THR A 155 -4.86 10.31 -24.99
N GLY A 156 -4.19 9.37 -25.67
CA GLY A 156 -3.02 9.65 -26.49
C GLY A 156 -1.76 10.02 -25.71
N ALA A 157 -1.83 10.08 -24.37
CA ALA A 157 -0.68 10.38 -23.53
C ALA A 157 0.25 9.16 -23.45
N GLU A 158 1.55 9.39 -23.71
CA GLU A 158 2.55 8.34 -23.54
C GLU A 158 2.60 7.92 -22.06
N THR A 159 2.24 6.66 -21.79
CA THR A 159 2.18 6.12 -20.44
C THR A 159 3.31 5.13 -20.19
N ARG A 160 4.02 5.28 -19.06
CA ARG A 160 5.13 4.39 -18.67
C ARG A 160 4.87 3.80 -17.30
N VAL A 161 5.26 2.53 -17.14
CA VAL A 161 5.08 1.77 -15.90
C VAL A 161 6.43 1.51 -15.26
N THR A 162 6.52 1.75 -13.94
CA THR A 162 7.61 1.31 -13.08
C THR A 162 7.04 0.39 -12.02
N VAL A 163 7.51 -0.86 -11.98
CA VAL A 163 7.15 -1.81 -10.93
C VAL A 163 8.27 -1.88 -9.92
N LEU A 164 8.03 -1.40 -8.70
CA LEU A 164 9.06 -1.44 -7.65
C LEU A 164 9.36 -2.86 -7.18
N GLY A 165 8.30 -3.67 -7.05
CA GLY A 165 8.40 -5.04 -6.53
C GLY A 165 9.23 -5.11 -5.25
N HIS A 166 10.19 -6.04 -5.21
CA HIS A 166 10.95 -6.39 -4.02
C HIS A 166 11.88 -5.28 -3.49
N LEU A 167 12.10 -4.20 -4.24
CA LEU A 167 12.85 -3.04 -3.73
C LEU A 167 12.19 -2.47 -2.46
N GLN A 168 10.86 -2.52 -2.35
CA GLN A 168 10.11 -2.07 -1.18
C GLN A 168 10.35 -2.90 0.09
N ARG A 169 10.88 -4.13 -0.05
CA ARG A 169 11.19 -5.01 1.09
C ARG A 169 12.64 -4.89 1.55
N GLY A 170 13.47 -4.16 0.80
CA GLY A 170 14.87 -3.90 1.12
C GLY A 170 15.11 -2.46 1.58
N GLY A 171 16.37 -2.07 1.65
CA GLY A 171 16.77 -0.69 2.01
C GLY A 171 17.05 -0.49 3.50
N MET A 172 17.48 0.72 3.83
CA MET A 172 17.80 1.11 5.20
C MET A 172 16.48 1.40 5.95
N PRO A 173 16.24 0.78 7.12
CA PRO A 173 15.04 1.06 7.90
C PRO A 173 14.95 2.55 8.25
N SER A 174 13.75 3.12 8.13
CA SER A 174 13.49 4.50 8.51
C SER A 174 13.71 4.73 10.01
N PRO A 175 13.95 5.98 10.46
CA PRO A 175 14.05 6.27 11.88
C PRO A 175 12.83 5.80 12.68
N LEU A 176 11.62 5.92 12.11
CA LEU A 176 10.40 5.48 12.77
C LEU A 176 10.31 3.96 12.91
N ASP A 177 10.67 3.21 11.88
CA ASP A 177 10.71 1.74 11.95
C ASP A 177 11.78 1.27 12.95
N ARG A 178 12.95 1.93 13.01
CA ARG A 178 14.00 1.61 14.01
C ARG A 178 13.48 1.83 15.43
N LEU A 179 12.89 2.99 15.71
CA LEU A 179 12.33 3.31 17.02
C LEU A 179 11.22 2.33 17.40
N THR A 180 10.31 2.04 16.47
CA THR A 180 9.21 1.09 16.69
C THR A 180 9.73 -0.31 16.97
N ALA A 181 10.71 -0.78 16.18
CA ALA A 181 11.32 -2.10 16.38
C ALA A 181 12.06 -2.21 17.72
N THR A 182 12.84 -1.18 18.11
CA THR A 182 13.51 -1.16 19.41
C THR A 182 12.52 -1.18 20.55
N ALA A 183 11.48 -0.35 20.50
CA ALA A 183 10.50 -0.25 21.57
C ALA A 183 9.63 -1.53 21.67
N PHE A 184 9.26 -2.14 20.54
CA PHE A 184 8.62 -3.45 20.51
C PHE A 184 9.51 -4.57 21.07
N GLY A 185 10.81 -4.53 20.79
CA GLY A 185 11.77 -5.47 21.36
C GLY A 185 11.82 -5.42 22.88
N VAL A 186 11.92 -4.21 23.46
CA VAL A 186 11.89 -4.00 24.92
C VAL A 186 10.58 -4.53 25.52
N ALA A 187 9.43 -4.13 24.98
CA ALA A 187 8.14 -4.57 25.49
C ALA A 187 7.95 -6.09 25.38
N ALA A 188 8.46 -6.72 24.30
CA ALA A 188 8.40 -8.17 24.17
C ALA A 188 9.26 -8.88 25.21
N THR A 189 10.45 -8.35 25.53
CA THR A 189 11.29 -8.91 26.59
C THR A 189 10.66 -8.74 27.98
N ASP A 190 10.00 -7.61 28.24
CA ASP A 190 9.29 -7.37 29.49
C ASP A 190 8.14 -8.37 29.68
N LEU A 191 7.34 -8.62 28.64
CA LEU A 191 6.28 -9.64 28.67
C LEU A 191 6.81 -11.04 28.99
N ILE A 192 7.96 -11.41 28.42
CA ILE A 192 8.61 -12.69 28.71
C ILE A 192 9.06 -12.76 30.17
N ALA A 193 9.66 -11.69 30.69
CA ALA A 193 10.10 -11.61 32.09
C ALA A 193 8.91 -11.68 33.07
N GLU A 194 7.78 -11.09 32.70
CA GLU A 194 6.50 -11.15 33.44
C GLU A 194 5.77 -12.50 33.31
N GLY A 195 6.26 -13.42 32.48
CA GLY A 195 5.63 -14.72 32.24
C GLY A 195 4.34 -14.64 31.41
N ARG A 196 4.14 -13.56 30.66
CA ARG A 196 2.94 -13.30 29.85
C ARG A 196 3.17 -13.75 28.40
N PHE A 197 2.61 -14.91 28.06
CA PHE A 197 2.73 -15.54 26.74
C PHE A 197 1.39 -15.53 25.97
N ASP A 198 1.43 -15.93 24.70
CA ASP A 198 0.33 -15.80 23.74
C ASP A 198 -0.12 -14.35 23.53
N ARG A 199 0.85 -13.43 23.61
CA ARG A 199 0.68 -11.98 23.45
C ARG A 199 1.45 -11.46 22.25
N MET A 200 0.95 -10.42 21.62
CA MET A 200 1.63 -9.65 20.59
C MET A 200 1.79 -8.21 21.07
N VAL A 201 2.98 -7.64 20.94
CA VAL A 201 3.17 -6.20 21.15
C VAL A 201 2.51 -5.41 20.02
N SER A 202 1.92 -4.27 20.36
CA SER A 202 1.13 -3.48 19.44
C SER A 202 1.31 -1.99 19.73
N TRP A 203 1.28 -1.19 18.67
CA TRP A 203 1.25 0.26 18.80
C TRP A 203 -0.19 0.76 18.72
N GLN A 204 -0.68 1.38 19.79
CA GLN A 204 -2.03 1.96 19.85
C GLN A 204 -2.03 3.24 20.67
N ASN A 205 -2.71 4.29 20.20
CA ASN A 205 -2.89 5.54 20.95
C ASN A 205 -1.56 6.12 21.47
N ARG A 206 -0.53 6.13 20.61
CA ARG A 206 0.83 6.63 20.92
C ARG A 206 1.57 5.88 22.04
N ARG A 207 1.16 4.66 22.37
CA ARG A 207 1.82 3.82 23.37
C ARG A 207 1.95 2.38 22.87
N ILE A 208 2.84 1.64 23.51
CA ILE A 208 2.92 0.19 23.31
C ILE A 208 1.96 -0.47 24.30
N VAL A 209 1.12 -1.34 23.76
CA VAL A 209 0.26 -2.23 24.52
C VAL A 209 0.52 -3.65 24.05
N ASP A 210 0.04 -4.64 24.78
CA ASP A 210 0.03 -6.01 24.34
C ASP A 210 -1.41 -6.51 24.16
N VAL A 211 -1.62 -7.31 23.12
CA VAL A 211 -2.92 -7.88 22.76
C VAL A 211 -2.81 -9.41 22.64
N PRO A 212 -3.90 -10.18 22.81
CA PRO A 212 -3.87 -11.60 22.50
C PRO A 212 -3.47 -11.82 21.04
N ILE A 213 -2.59 -12.80 20.76
CA ILE A 213 -2.22 -13.12 19.36
C ILE A 213 -3.46 -13.46 18.54
N GLU A 214 -4.43 -14.15 19.17
CA GLU A 214 -5.73 -14.48 18.57
C GLU A 214 -6.48 -13.27 18.03
N SER A 215 -6.54 -12.18 18.81
CA SER A 215 -7.21 -10.95 18.40
C SER A 215 -6.52 -10.28 17.21
N ALA A 216 -5.18 -10.35 17.15
CA ALA A 216 -4.39 -9.78 16.07
C ALA A 216 -4.55 -10.54 14.73
N ILE A 217 -4.69 -11.88 14.79
CA ILE A 217 -4.82 -12.71 13.58
C ILE A 217 -6.27 -12.90 13.13
N ALA A 218 -7.25 -12.53 13.95
CA ALA A 218 -8.67 -12.74 13.66
C ALA A 218 -9.17 -11.87 12.49
N HIS A 219 -8.63 -10.67 12.34
CA HIS A 219 -9.09 -9.70 11.34
C HIS A 219 -7.92 -9.20 10.52
N TYR A 220 -8.12 -9.25 9.19
CA TYR A 220 -7.30 -8.53 8.24
C TYR A 220 -7.65 -7.05 8.27
N GLN A 221 -6.66 -6.18 8.39
CA GLN A 221 -6.87 -4.73 8.46
C GLN A 221 -6.66 -4.10 7.09
N ALA A 222 -7.72 -3.97 6.30
CA ALA A 222 -7.72 -3.26 5.02
C ALA A 222 -7.78 -1.73 5.21
N VAL A 223 -7.53 -0.97 4.15
CA VAL A 223 -7.78 0.48 4.16
C VAL A 223 -9.30 0.72 4.29
N ASP A 224 -9.70 1.60 5.20
CA ASP A 224 -11.09 2.06 5.29
C ASP A 224 -11.39 3.08 4.17
N PRO A 225 -12.32 2.79 3.22
CA PRO A 225 -12.72 3.72 2.15
C PRO A 225 -13.35 5.04 2.64
N HIS A 226 -13.75 5.10 3.90
CA HIS A 226 -14.27 6.29 4.58
C HIS A 226 -13.29 6.87 5.60
N GLY A 227 -12.12 6.25 5.74
CA GLY A 227 -11.09 6.61 6.71
C GLY A 227 -10.37 7.92 6.38
N THR A 228 -9.53 8.35 7.33
CA THR A 228 -8.83 9.65 7.26
C THR A 228 -7.98 9.78 5.99
N LEU A 229 -7.16 8.78 5.64
CA LEU A 229 -6.27 8.88 4.47
C LEU A 229 -7.03 9.01 3.16
N VAL A 230 -8.10 8.22 2.98
CA VAL A 230 -8.94 8.29 1.79
C VAL A 230 -9.67 9.64 1.68
N ARG A 231 -10.17 10.16 2.80
CA ARG A 231 -10.75 11.52 2.84
C ARG A 231 -9.71 12.59 2.52
N THR A 232 -8.49 12.47 3.05
CA THR A 232 -7.38 13.40 2.76
C THR A 232 -7.03 13.38 1.29
N ALA A 233 -6.84 12.20 0.68
CA ALA A 233 -6.55 12.08 -0.76
C ALA A 233 -7.61 12.80 -1.60
N ARG A 234 -8.90 12.52 -1.34
CA ARG A 234 -10.01 13.19 -2.04
C ARG A 234 -10.03 14.70 -1.82
N ALA A 235 -9.77 15.17 -0.60
CA ALA A 235 -9.74 16.60 -0.28
C ALA A 235 -8.57 17.34 -0.93
N MET A 236 -7.45 16.64 -1.18
CA MET A 236 -6.30 17.16 -1.93
C MET A 236 -6.50 17.13 -3.45
N GLY A 237 -7.66 16.67 -3.93
CA GLY A 237 -7.97 16.58 -5.37
C GLY A 237 -7.39 15.33 -6.05
N ILE A 238 -6.84 14.38 -5.29
CA ILE A 238 -6.30 13.14 -5.83
C ILE A 238 -7.44 12.24 -6.31
N CYS A 239 -7.34 11.73 -7.53
CA CYS A 239 -8.30 10.81 -8.10
C CYS A 239 -8.10 9.39 -7.55
N LEU A 240 -9.16 8.79 -6.99
CA LEU A 240 -9.16 7.39 -6.53
C LEU A 240 -9.84 6.43 -7.50
N GLY A 241 -10.15 6.89 -8.72
CA GLY A 241 -10.87 6.13 -9.73
C GLY A 241 -12.38 6.05 -9.55
N ASP A 242 -12.93 6.68 -8.49
CA ASP A 242 -14.37 6.66 -8.16
C ASP A 242 -15.26 7.02 -9.38
N PRO A 243 -16.11 6.11 -9.91
CA PRO A 243 -16.89 6.34 -11.13
C PRO A 243 -17.93 7.47 -11.03
N ASN A 244 -18.31 7.86 -9.81
CA ASN A 244 -19.37 8.84 -9.55
C ASN A 244 -18.89 10.17 -8.95
N LYS A 245 -17.58 10.43 -8.89
CA LYS A 245 -17.05 11.70 -8.39
C LYS A 245 -16.17 12.38 -9.44
N VAL A 246 -16.76 13.37 -10.12
CA VAL A 246 -16.01 14.43 -10.79
C VAL A 246 -15.27 15.22 -9.70
N PRO A 247 -14.00 15.63 -9.89
CA PRO A 247 -13.30 16.44 -8.91
C PRO A 247 -14.11 17.71 -8.62
N VAL A 248 -14.43 17.95 -7.35
CA VAL A 248 -15.01 19.22 -6.92
C VAL A 248 -13.92 20.26 -7.13
N GLY A 249 -14.13 21.13 -8.12
CA GLY A 249 -13.24 22.26 -8.38
C GLY A 249 -13.11 23.11 -7.10
N VAL A 250 -11.86 23.39 -6.74
CA VAL A 250 -11.52 24.48 -5.83
C VAL A 250 -11.46 25.77 -6.63
#